data_AF-A0A926XVZ7-F1
#
_entry.id   AF-A0A926XVZ7-F1
#
_cell.length_a   1.000
_cell.length_b   1.000
_cell.length_c   1.000
_cell.angle_alpha   90.00
_cell.angle_beta   90.00
_cell.angle_gamma   90.00
#
_symmetry.space_group_name_H-M   'P 1'
#
loop_
_entity.id
_entity.type
_entity.pdbx_description
1 polymer ?
#
loop_
_entity_poly.entity_id
_entity_poly.type
_entity_poly.pdbx_seq_one_letter_code
_entity_poly.pdbx_strand_id
1 'polypeptide(L)'
;MKTILLFLFVALTFTACKKSETDIEPENAADVVAGNYKLSSFRYAAGTDEIDLPKLPLTQSGKTISGTVSLDATSEDNVTMTLTLKATGSQDASIDIDNVEVKKRGKVYGLYVDGEQVADADGDNIIFNLNEEDPSTGETLELKFTAAK
;
A
#
# COMPACT_ATOMS: atom_id res chain seq x y z
N MET A 1 74.27 15.19 5.32
CA MET A 1 73.81 13.79 5.38
C MET A 1 72.76 13.67 6.48
N LYS A 2 71.59 13.06 6.16
CA LYS A 2 70.68 12.30 7.04
C LYS A 2 69.95 13.07 8.17
N THR A 3 68.64 12.98 8.40
CA THR A 3 67.45 12.48 7.70
C THR A 3 66.25 13.04 8.49
N ILE A 4 65.19 13.42 7.78
CA ILE A 4 63.86 13.76 8.30
C ILE A 4 63.14 12.48 8.75
N LEU A 5 62.38 12.54 9.86
CA LEU A 5 61.19 11.71 10.19
C LEU A 5 60.72 12.11 11.61
N LEU A 6 59.72 12.98 11.80
CA LEU A 6 58.28 12.77 11.62
C LEU A 6 57.75 11.58 12.44
N PHE A 7 57.44 11.84 13.71
CA PHE A 7 56.51 11.06 14.54
C PHE A 7 55.84 12.07 15.50
N LEU A 8 54.67 12.61 15.16
CA LEU A 8 53.37 11.98 15.37
C LEU A 8 53.17 11.63 16.86
N PHE A 9 52.68 12.60 17.66
CA PHE A 9 51.68 12.29 18.67
C PHE A 9 50.81 13.52 18.91
N VAL A 10 49.77 13.54 18.09
CA VAL A 10 48.67 14.47 18.07
C VAL A 10 47.83 14.22 19.33
N ALA A 11 47.97 15.07 20.34
CA ALA A 11 47.04 15.16 21.46
C ALA A 11 45.83 16.00 21.01
N LEU A 12 44.97 15.40 20.16
CA LEU A 12 43.67 15.96 19.82
C LEU A 12 42.65 15.53 20.87
N THR A 13 42.06 16.55 21.45
CA THR A 13 40.92 16.57 22.34
C THR A 13 39.72 15.81 21.75
N PHE A 14 39.32 14.70 22.36
CA PHE A 14 37.99 14.13 22.13
C PHE A 14 36.98 14.89 22.99
N THR A 15 36.50 16.00 22.43
CA THR A 15 35.27 16.67 22.86
C THR A 15 34.08 15.75 22.56
N ALA A 16 33.11 15.75 23.47
CA ALA A 16 31.88 14.99 23.41
C ALA A 16 31.17 15.04 22.05
N CYS A 17 30.71 13.87 21.58
CA CYS A 17 29.50 13.75 20.77
C CYS A 17 28.64 12.63 21.38
N LYS A 18 27.64 13.01 22.17
CA LYS A 18 26.46 12.17 22.37
C LYS A 18 25.83 12.00 21.00
N LYS A 19 26.00 10.84 20.37
CA LYS A 19 25.17 10.48 19.22
C LYS A 19 23.89 9.84 19.76
N SER A 20 22.99 10.72 20.19
CA SER A 20 21.57 10.44 20.16
C SER A 20 21.13 10.61 18.71
N GLU A 21 21.25 9.53 17.94
CA GLU A 21 20.44 9.39 16.74
C GLU A 21 19.73 8.06 16.97
N THR A 22 18.43 8.16 17.22
CA THR A 22 17.48 7.10 16.90
C THR A 22 17.92 6.57 15.54
N ASP A 23 18.47 5.36 15.49
CA ASP A 23 18.58 4.63 14.24
C ASP A 23 17.15 4.56 13.73
N ILE A 24 16.82 5.45 12.79
CA ILE A 24 15.60 5.36 12.03
C ILE A 24 15.89 4.15 11.14
N GLU A 25 15.47 2.98 11.61
CA GLU A 25 15.48 1.75 10.84
C GLU A 25 14.95 2.10 9.44
N PRO A 26 15.59 1.65 8.35
CA PRO A 26 15.10 1.94 7.01
C PRO A 26 13.63 1.51 6.95
N GLU A 27 12.75 2.45 6.65
CA GLU A 27 11.31 2.19 6.61
C GLU A 27 11.07 1.19 5.47
N ASN A 28 10.71 -0.04 5.83
CA ASN A 28 10.48 -1.11 4.86
C ASN A 28 9.27 -0.73 3.99
N ALA A 29 9.29 -1.08 2.70
CA ALA A 29 8.28 -0.61 1.76
C ALA A 29 6.86 -1.01 2.15
N ALA A 30 6.69 -2.24 2.67
CA ALA A 30 5.43 -2.73 3.18
C ALA A 30 4.92 -1.93 4.40
N ASP A 31 5.80 -1.55 5.32
CA ASP A 31 5.43 -0.81 6.53
C ASP A 31 4.91 0.60 6.20
N VAL A 32 5.45 1.24 5.15
CA VAL A 32 5.02 2.57 4.69
C VAL A 32 3.57 2.54 4.18
N VAL A 33 3.21 1.49 3.43
CA VAL A 33 1.87 1.38 2.83
C VAL A 33 0.86 0.68 3.73
N ALA A 34 1.30 -0.02 4.78
CA ALA A 34 0.42 -0.72 5.70
C ALA A 34 -0.59 0.22 6.37
N GLY A 35 -1.78 -0.30 6.67
CA GLY A 35 -2.84 0.39 7.39
C GLY A 35 -4.23 0.21 6.77
N ASN A 36 -5.21 0.88 7.37
CA ASN A 36 -6.61 0.78 6.98
C ASN A 36 -7.07 2.06 6.28
N TYR A 37 -7.64 1.92 5.10
CA TYR A 37 -8.07 3.02 4.23
C TYR A 37 -9.57 2.92 4.00
N LYS A 38 -10.28 4.04 4.04
CA LYS A 38 -11.70 4.12 3.69
C LYS A 38 -11.85 4.33 2.20
N LEU A 39 -12.73 3.56 1.56
CA LEU A 39 -13.02 3.75 0.15
C LEU A 39 -13.74 5.09 -0.09
N SER A 40 -13.26 5.85 -1.06
CA SER A 40 -13.93 7.03 -1.61
C SER A 40 -14.73 6.70 -2.87
N SER A 41 -14.36 5.67 -3.62
CA SER A 41 -15.11 5.15 -4.77
C SER A 41 -14.91 3.64 -4.90
N PHE A 42 -15.83 2.97 -5.57
CA PHE A 42 -15.75 1.54 -5.86
C PHE A 42 -16.46 1.19 -7.17
N ARG A 43 -15.84 0.39 -8.02
CA ARG A 43 -16.42 -0.17 -9.24
C ARG A 43 -16.04 -1.63 -9.36
N TYR A 44 -17.03 -2.46 -9.68
CA TYR A 44 -16.87 -3.86 -10.02
C TYR A 44 -17.69 -4.15 -11.27
N ALA A 45 -17.11 -4.81 -12.25
CA ALA A 45 -17.84 -5.34 -13.40
C ALA A 45 -17.32 -6.73 -13.76
N ALA A 46 -18.20 -7.71 -13.85
CA ALA A 46 -17.90 -9.06 -14.29
C ALA A 46 -19.10 -9.64 -15.06
N GLY A 47 -18.92 -9.88 -16.37
CA GLY A 47 -20.03 -10.34 -17.22
C GLY A 47 -21.20 -9.34 -17.23
N THR A 48 -22.36 -9.75 -16.69
CA THR A 48 -23.56 -8.90 -16.57
C THR A 48 -23.69 -8.18 -15.22
N ASP A 49 -22.85 -8.52 -14.25
CA ASP A 49 -22.87 -7.92 -12.92
C ASP A 49 -22.03 -6.65 -12.92
N GLU A 50 -22.67 -5.50 -12.67
CA GLU A 50 -22.00 -4.21 -12.58
C GLU A 50 -22.44 -3.46 -11.31
N ILE A 51 -21.45 -2.96 -10.57
CA ILE A 51 -21.63 -2.07 -9.43
C ILE A 51 -20.74 -0.85 -9.68
N ASP A 52 -21.34 0.34 -9.72
CA ASP A 52 -20.61 1.60 -9.81
C ASP A 52 -21.04 2.54 -8.68
N LEU A 53 -20.11 2.78 -7.76
CA LEU A 53 -20.25 3.64 -6.59
C LEU A 53 -19.19 4.75 -6.69
N PRO A 54 -19.46 5.82 -7.45
CA PRO A 54 -18.47 6.88 -7.72
C PRO A 54 -18.15 7.71 -6.47
N LYS A 55 -18.94 7.58 -5.41
CA LYS A 55 -18.72 8.23 -4.12
C LYS A 55 -19.17 7.32 -2.96
N LEU A 56 -18.29 7.13 -1.99
CA LEU A 56 -18.55 6.42 -0.74
C LEU A 56 -18.22 7.30 0.48
N PRO A 57 -18.90 7.10 1.62
CA PRO A 57 -20.07 6.23 1.79
C PRO A 57 -21.30 6.77 1.03
N LEU A 58 -22.19 5.87 0.60
CA LEU A 58 -23.42 6.19 -0.12
C LEU A 58 -24.63 5.81 0.73
N THR A 59 -25.47 6.78 1.07
CA THR A 59 -26.73 6.53 1.77
C THR A 59 -27.92 6.74 0.84
N GLN A 60 -28.75 5.71 0.65
CA GLN A 60 -29.99 5.77 -0.10
C GLN A 60 -31.09 4.97 0.62
N SER A 61 -32.29 5.55 0.74
CA SER A 61 -33.46 4.89 1.34
C SER A 61 -33.18 4.29 2.74
N GLY A 62 -32.39 5.00 3.56
CA GLY A 62 -32.03 4.57 4.92
C GLY A 62 -30.97 3.45 4.99
N LYS A 63 -30.45 2.99 3.85
CA LYS A 63 -29.33 2.05 3.79
C LYS A 63 -28.05 2.80 3.45
N THR A 64 -26.96 2.49 4.14
CA THR A 64 -25.63 3.04 3.85
C THR A 64 -24.73 1.94 3.35
N ILE A 65 -24.05 2.20 2.23
CA ILE A 65 -22.95 1.41 1.70
C ILE A 65 -21.64 2.15 2.01
N SER A 66 -20.65 1.42 2.52
CA SER A 66 -19.31 1.91 2.80
C SER A 66 -18.30 0.81 2.50
N GLY A 67 -17.02 1.16 2.44
CA GLY A 67 -15.99 0.15 2.32
C GLY A 67 -14.66 0.58 2.91
N THR A 68 -13.81 -0.41 3.13
CA THR A 68 -12.44 -0.25 3.60
C THR A 68 -11.51 -1.16 2.82
N VAL A 69 -10.24 -0.78 2.71
CA VAL A 69 -9.16 -1.70 2.34
C VAL A 69 -8.11 -1.68 3.45
N SER A 70 -7.74 -2.86 3.96
CA SER A 70 -6.63 -3.03 4.90
C SER A 70 -5.42 -3.54 4.13
N LEU A 71 -4.25 -2.97 4.39
CA LEU A 71 -2.96 -3.50 3.97
C LEU A 71 -2.19 -3.92 5.23
N ASP A 72 -1.96 -5.22 5.37
CA ASP A 72 -1.27 -5.79 6.53
C ASP A 72 0.10 -6.32 6.09
N ALA A 73 1.19 -5.73 6.61
CA ALA A 73 2.55 -6.14 6.25
C ALA A 73 2.83 -7.59 6.69
N THR A 74 3.27 -8.41 5.74
CA THR A 74 3.62 -9.82 5.96
C THR A 74 5.13 -10.07 5.86
N SER A 75 5.87 -9.14 5.22
CA SER A 75 7.34 -9.09 5.16
C SER A 75 7.80 -7.66 4.81
N GLU A 76 9.10 -7.42 4.67
CA GLU A 76 9.66 -6.11 4.29
C GLU A 76 9.07 -5.53 2.99
N ASP A 77 8.74 -6.41 2.03
CA ASP A 77 8.30 -6.05 0.68
C ASP A 77 6.92 -6.63 0.31
N ASN A 78 6.18 -7.24 1.25
CA ASN A 78 4.87 -7.81 0.95
C ASN A 78 3.80 -7.44 1.98
N VAL A 79 2.57 -7.30 1.51
CA VAL A 79 1.36 -7.10 2.31
C VAL A 79 0.28 -8.11 1.92
N THR A 80 -0.66 -8.38 2.83
CA THR A 80 -1.98 -8.93 2.49
C THR A 80 -2.95 -7.76 2.36
N MET A 81 -3.78 -7.76 1.32
CA MET A 81 -4.81 -6.76 1.08
C MET A 81 -6.20 -7.36 1.36
N THR A 82 -6.95 -6.75 2.27
CA THR A 82 -8.35 -7.11 2.53
C THR A 82 -9.27 -5.95 2.16
N LEU A 83 -10.04 -6.12 1.09
CA LEU A 83 -11.11 -5.21 0.71
C LEU A 83 -12.41 -5.66 1.37
N THR A 84 -13.13 -4.76 2.03
CA THR A 84 -14.43 -5.03 2.67
C THR A 84 -15.46 -4.00 2.25
N LEU A 85 -16.63 -4.46 1.79
CA LEU A 85 -17.83 -3.66 1.59
C LEU A 85 -18.87 -3.97 2.67
N LYS A 86 -19.49 -2.91 3.21
CA LYS A 86 -20.52 -3.00 4.25
C LYS A 86 -21.77 -2.32 3.78
N ALA A 87 -22.91 -2.99 3.93
CA ALA A 87 -24.23 -2.42 3.68
C ALA A 87 -25.13 -2.58 4.91
N THR A 88 -25.85 -1.52 5.29
CA THR A 88 -26.75 -1.55 6.46
C THR A 88 -27.76 -2.69 6.37
N GLY A 89 -27.75 -3.56 7.39
CA GLY A 89 -28.66 -4.71 7.47
C GLY A 89 -28.27 -5.89 6.59
N SER A 90 -27.06 -5.89 6.03
CA SER A 90 -26.48 -6.98 5.25
C SER A 90 -25.21 -7.50 5.91
N GLN A 91 -24.79 -8.71 5.55
CA GLN A 91 -23.48 -9.23 5.91
C GLN A 91 -22.40 -8.48 5.11
N ASP A 92 -21.25 -8.26 5.74
CA ASP A 92 -20.08 -7.68 5.08
C ASP A 92 -19.59 -8.62 3.97
N ALA A 93 -19.22 -8.06 2.82
CA ALA A 93 -18.58 -8.78 1.73
C ALA A 93 -17.08 -8.43 1.72
N SER A 94 -16.21 -9.44 1.66
CA SER A 94 -14.77 -9.22 1.65
C SER A 94 -14.07 -10.00 0.54
N ILE A 95 -12.97 -9.43 0.05
CA ILE A 95 -12.02 -10.05 -0.87
C ILE A 95 -10.65 -9.91 -0.23
N ASP A 96 -9.94 -11.04 -0.09
CA ASP A 96 -8.57 -11.08 0.40
C ASP A 96 -7.64 -11.39 -0.77
N ILE A 97 -6.56 -10.62 -0.88
CA ILE A 97 -5.48 -10.81 -1.85
C ILE A 97 -4.19 -10.93 -1.06
N ASP A 98 -3.63 -12.14 -1.07
CA ASP A 98 -2.38 -12.44 -0.37
C ASP A 98 -1.15 -12.12 -1.23
N ASN A 99 0.00 -11.98 -0.57
CA ASN A 99 1.31 -11.85 -1.22
C ASN A 99 1.38 -10.70 -2.25
N VAL A 100 0.82 -9.55 -1.88
CA VAL A 100 0.90 -8.33 -2.69
C VAL A 100 2.29 -7.71 -2.49
N GLU A 101 3.11 -7.74 -3.53
CA GLU A 101 4.47 -7.21 -3.50
C GLU A 101 4.46 -5.68 -3.61
N VAL A 102 5.24 -5.01 -2.75
CA VAL A 102 5.32 -3.56 -2.65
C VAL A 102 6.64 -3.07 -3.22
N LYS A 103 6.60 -2.29 -4.30
CA LYS A 103 7.81 -1.72 -4.93
C LYS A 103 7.79 -0.21 -4.91
N LYS A 104 8.83 0.39 -4.33
CA LYS A 104 9.03 1.85 -4.39
C LYS A 104 9.27 2.32 -5.83
N ARG A 105 8.52 3.34 -6.26
CA ARG A 105 8.60 4.00 -7.57
C ARG A 105 8.62 5.53 -7.41
N GLY A 106 9.80 6.06 -7.14
CA GLY A 106 9.96 7.50 -6.88
C GLY A 106 9.36 7.87 -5.53
N LYS A 107 8.24 8.62 -5.55
CA LYS A 107 7.52 9.08 -4.35
C LYS A 107 6.32 8.21 -3.98
N VAL A 108 5.92 7.28 -4.85
CA VAL A 108 4.81 6.36 -4.64
C VAL A 108 5.34 4.93 -4.61
N TYR A 109 4.48 4.00 -4.23
CA TYR A 109 4.71 2.57 -4.14
C TYR A 109 3.72 1.87 -5.08
N GLY A 110 4.21 1.05 -5.99
CA GLY A 110 3.34 0.17 -6.76
C GLY A 110 3.05 -1.09 -5.96
N LEU A 111 1.81 -1.56 -6.02
CA LEU A 111 1.37 -2.85 -5.47
C LEU A 111 1.22 -3.85 -6.62
N TYR A 112 1.81 -5.04 -6.48
CA TYR A 112 1.88 -6.04 -7.54
C TYR A 112 1.31 -7.38 -7.08
N VAL A 113 0.54 -8.02 -7.98
CA VAL A 113 0.03 -9.39 -7.83
C VAL A 113 0.53 -10.17 -9.04
N ASP A 114 1.19 -11.30 -8.81
CA ASP A 114 1.78 -12.14 -9.87
C ASP A 114 2.67 -11.37 -10.88
N GLY A 115 3.32 -10.29 -10.42
CA GLY A 115 4.18 -9.44 -11.21
C GLY A 115 3.47 -8.34 -12.01
N GLU A 116 2.14 -8.31 -12.01
CA GLU A 116 1.33 -7.24 -12.60
C GLU A 116 1.02 -6.16 -11.56
N GLN A 117 1.13 -4.89 -11.94
CA GLN A 117 0.82 -3.78 -11.05
C GLN A 117 -0.70 -3.59 -10.96
N VAL A 118 -1.27 -3.74 -9.77
CA VAL A 118 -2.72 -3.61 -9.53
C VAL A 118 -3.10 -2.33 -8.80
N ALA A 119 -2.13 -1.64 -8.18
CA ALA A 119 -2.39 -0.35 -7.53
C ALA A 119 -1.15 0.56 -7.44
N ASP A 120 -1.41 1.83 -7.16
CA ASP A 120 -0.45 2.81 -6.64
C ASP A 120 -0.87 3.22 -5.22
N ALA A 121 0.11 3.35 -4.32
CA ALA A 121 -0.06 3.80 -2.94
C ALA A 121 1.01 4.83 -2.56
N ASP A 122 0.66 5.84 -1.75
CA ASP A 122 1.63 6.84 -1.24
C ASP A 122 1.76 6.85 0.28
N GLY A 123 1.10 5.90 0.96
CA GLY A 123 1.02 5.81 2.42
C GLY A 123 -0.24 6.45 3.01
N ASP A 124 -0.87 7.38 2.28
CA ASP A 124 -2.12 8.05 2.67
C ASP A 124 -3.31 7.64 1.77
N ASN A 125 -3.02 7.37 0.50
CA ASN A 125 -3.99 7.07 -0.55
C ASN A 125 -3.65 5.77 -1.28
N ILE A 126 -4.68 5.09 -1.78
CA ILE A 126 -4.58 3.94 -2.69
C ILE A 126 -5.44 4.20 -3.92
N ILE A 127 -4.87 3.96 -5.10
CA ILE A 127 -5.60 3.90 -6.37
C ILE A 127 -5.43 2.49 -6.91
N PHE A 128 -6.49 1.69 -6.82
CA PHE A 128 -6.50 0.30 -7.29
C PHE A 128 -7.22 0.19 -8.62
N ASN A 129 -6.62 -0.56 -9.54
CA ASN A 129 -7.15 -0.79 -10.88
C ASN A 129 -6.69 -2.17 -11.38
N LEU A 130 -7.61 -3.12 -11.34
CA LEU A 130 -7.47 -4.44 -11.92
C LEU A 130 -8.39 -4.55 -13.13
N ASN A 131 -7.86 -5.08 -14.23
CA ASN A 131 -8.62 -5.44 -15.41
C ASN A 131 -8.05 -6.72 -15.99
N GLU A 132 -8.77 -7.83 -15.80
CA GLU A 132 -8.38 -9.14 -16.28
C GLU A 132 -9.37 -9.62 -17.34
N GLU A 133 -8.88 -10.34 -18.35
CA GLU A 133 -9.71 -11.04 -19.34
C GLU A 133 -9.46 -12.54 -19.19
N ASP A 134 -10.52 -13.32 -18.99
CA ASP A 134 -10.42 -14.77 -19.00
C ASP A 134 -10.14 -15.23 -20.44
N PRO A 135 -8.97 -15.85 -20.71
CA PRO A 135 -8.59 -16.23 -22.08
C PRO A 135 -9.45 -17.36 -22.66
N SER A 136 -10.22 -18.06 -21.84
CA SER A 136 -11.07 -19.19 -22.24
C SER A 136 -12.50 -18.77 -22.58
N THR A 137 -13.04 -17.76 -21.89
CA THR A 137 -14.41 -17.27 -22.08
C THR A 137 -14.47 -15.91 -22.80
N GLY A 138 -13.39 -15.12 -22.75
CA GLY A 138 -13.35 -13.73 -23.19
C GLY A 138 -14.11 -12.78 -22.27
N GLU A 139 -14.53 -13.25 -21.08
CA GLU A 139 -15.18 -12.40 -20.09
C GLU A 139 -14.14 -11.52 -19.38
N THR A 140 -14.52 -10.27 -19.09
CA THR A 140 -13.66 -9.32 -18.41
C THR A 140 -14.10 -9.14 -16.97
N LEU A 141 -13.11 -9.05 -16.08
CA LEU A 141 -13.23 -8.67 -14.69
C LEU A 141 -12.58 -7.30 -14.50
N GLU A 142 -13.36 -6.31 -14.11
CA GLU A 142 -12.90 -4.99 -13.72
C GLU A 142 -13.12 -4.78 -12.22
N LEU A 143 -12.07 -4.43 -11.49
CA LEU A 143 -12.17 -3.99 -10.10
C LEU A 143 -11.36 -2.70 -9.91
N LYS A 144 -12.03 -1.62 -9.55
CA LYS A 144 -11.41 -0.30 -9.35
C LYS A 144 -11.89 0.33 -8.07
N PHE A 145 -10.99 0.95 -7.32
CA PHE A 145 -11.37 1.79 -6.19
C PHE A 145 -10.32 2.85 -5.90
N THR A 146 -10.75 3.88 -5.18
CA THR A 146 -9.86 4.84 -4.53
C THR A 146 -10.10 4.80 -3.04
N ALA A 147 -9.06 4.93 -2.23
CA ALA A 147 -9.16 4.89 -0.78
C ALA A 147 -8.18 5.86 -0.11
N ALA A 148 -8.53 6.34 1.09
CA ALA A 148 -7.70 7.22 1.90
C ALA A 148 -7.77 6.85 3.40
N LYS A 149 -6.67 7.03 4.14
CA LYS A 149 -6.59 6.79 5.60
C LYS A 149 -7.48 7.74 6.42
#